data_AF-A0A7C1SMB5-F1
#
_entry.id   AF-A0A7C1SMB5-F1
#
_cell.length_a   1.000
_cell.length_b   1.000
_cell.length_c   1.000
_cell.angle_alpha   90.00
_cell.angle_beta   90.00
_cell.angle_gamma   90.00
#
_symmetry.space_group_name_H-M   'P 1'
#
loop_
_entity.id
_entity.type
_entity.pdbx_description
1 polymer ?
#
loop_
_entity_poly.entity_id
_entity_poly.type
_entity_poly.pdbx_seq_one_letter_code
_entity_poly.pdbx_strand_id
1 'polypeptide(L)'
;MDTPRYLGPLHHPAFGVRIPEIFLEGIMRALKFTATAAGLMLSYHRETAPESVINAPPGAFEITRGHTGTSIKHYISASVEAARRYGVVVEIEADHLAAVVSSVEAVKRISGVRAESSGAGSLGEALSYVEEEVKEAASTGSINFFTLDSCDYIDYSAEKLSGYEALSMLEQAYEDSTGILRRYAAPRRFIAEDGGFFEVKLRESEVARIALKLRKALDVLEKLHEIVRKHVDWQVGFEIAFDETPHLTRPEELLFLMEELRLRGLQPDFVAPNVGFEKRADYRGDLGELRDRVARL
;
A
#
# COMPACT_ATOMS: atom_id res chain seq x y z
N MET A 1 11.03 25.78 11.12
CA MET A 1 10.48 25.14 9.91
C MET A 1 9.53 24.07 10.39
N ASP A 2 8.32 24.02 9.85
CA ASP A 2 7.32 23.04 10.24
C ASP A 2 7.64 21.69 9.57
N THR A 3 8.20 20.77 10.35
CA THR A 3 8.62 19.43 9.90
C THR A 3 8.66 18.43 11.08
N PRO A 4 8.24 17.17 10.86
CA PRO A 4 7.64 16.66 9.63
C PRO A 4 6.19 17.16 9.45
N ARG A 5 5.65 17.05 8.24
CA ARG A 5 4.26 17.42 7.95
C ARG A 5 3.72 16.64 6.76
N TYR A 6 2.40 16.46 6.74
CA TYR A 6 1.71 15.95 5.55
C TYR A 6 1.84 16.94 4.38
N LEU A 7 2.24 16.44 3.21
CA LEU A 7 2.55 17.25 2.03
C LEU A 7 1.38 17.37 1.05
N GLY A 8 0.30 16.60 1.26
CA GLY A 8 -0.78 16.53 0.28
C GLY A 8 -0.48 15.58 -0.88
N PRO A 9 -1.37 15.54 -1.88
CA PRO A 9 -1.18 14.77 -3.12
C PRO A 9 -0.16 15.44 -4.06
N LEU A 10 1.01 15.79 -3.54
CA LEU A 10 2.14 16.35 -4.30
C LEU A 10 3.16 15.24 -4.56
N HIS A 11 3.51 15.00 -5.82
CA HIS A 11 4.54 14.02 -6.15
C HIS A 11 5.90 14.41 -5.57
N HIS A 12 6.52 13.50 -4.83
CA HIS A 12 7.81 13.73 -4.19
C HIS A 12 8.55 12.39 -4.01
N PRO A 13 9.89 12.39 -3.92
CA PRO A 13 10.64 11.15 -3.68
C PRO A 13 10.47 10.68 -2.23
N ALA A 14 10.42 9.36 -2.02
CA ALA A 14 10.44 8.74 -0.71
C ALA A 14 11.70 7.89 -0.52
N PHE A 15 12.26 7.89 0.69
CA PHE A 15 13.51 7.20 1.01
C PHE A 15 13.34 6.20 2.16
N GLY A 16 13.68 4.94 1.89
CA GLY A 16 13.76 3.90 2.90
C GLY A 16 14.92 4.11 3.89
N VAL A 17 14.64 4.20 5.19
CA VAL A 17 15.67 4.55 6.22
C VAL A 17 15.94 3.40 7.20
N ARG A 18 16.34 2.23 6.67
CA ARG A 18 16.42 0.95 7.43
C ARG A 18 17.35 1.00 8.64
N ILE A 19 18.42 1.78 8.53
CA ILE A 19 19.38 2.01 9.61
C ILE A 19 19.54 3.53 9.72
N PRO A 20 18.68 4.20 10.52
CA PRO A 20 18.64 5.65 10.62
C PRO A 20 20.02 6.29 10.85
N GLU A 21 20.86 5.67 11.67
CA GLU A 21 22.21 6.12 12.04
C GLU A 21 23.16 6.23 10.85
N ILE A 22 22.96 5.40 9.83
CA ILE A 22 23.83 5.33 8.65
C ILE A 22 23.29 6.23 7.54
N PHE A 23 21.98 6.18 7.29
CA PHE A 23 21.41 6.75 6.07
C PHE A 23 20.93 8.19 6.22
N LEU A 24 20.41 8.58 7.40
CA LEU A 24 19.72 9.87 7.53
C LEU A 24 20.64 11.06 7.25
N GLU A 25 21.89 11.04 7.71
CA GLU A 25 22.81 12.15 7.46
C GLU A 25 23.05 12.40 5.96
N GLY A 26 23.29 11.33 5.19
CA GLY A 26 23.48 11.42 3.75
C GLY A 26 22.23 11.91 3.04
N ILE A 27 21.07 11.33 3.38
CA ILE A 27 19.77 11.71 2.82
C ILE A 27 19.48 13.19 3.12
N MET A 28 19.60 13.63 4.37
CA MET A 28 19.31 15.02 4.75
C MET A 28 20.23 16.02 4.05
N ARG A 29 21.53 15.70 3.93
CA ARG A 29 22.48 16.56 3.19
C ARG A 29 22.09 16.67 1.72
N ALA A 30 21.69 15.57 1.08
CA ALA A 30 21.24 15.57 -0.30
C ALA A 30 19.97 16.40 -0.48
N LEU A 31 18.93 16.15 0.33
CA LEU A 31 17.66 16.90 0.28
C LEU A 31 17.86 18.40 0.53
N LYS A 32 18.73 18.74 1.48
CA LYS A 32 19.07 20.15 1.75
C LYS A 32 19.78 20.80 0.56
N PHE A 33 20.72 20.09 -0.03
CA PHE A 33 21.48 20.56 -1.19
C PHE A 33 20.59 20.78 -2.42
N THR A 34 19.61 19.89 -2.65
CA THR A 34 18.71 19.96 -3.80
C THR A 34 17.43 20.76 -3.53
N ALA A 35 17.23 21.27 -2.30
CA ALA A 35 16.02 21.95 -1.85
C ALA A 35 14.74 21.11 -2.10
N THR A 36 14.82 19.80 -1.82
CA THR A 36 13.76 18.83 -2.10
C THR A 36 13.05 18.44 -0.80
N ALA A 37 11.71 18.51 -0.80
CA ALA A 37 10.89 17.85 0.21
C ALA A 37 10.73 16.38 -0.14
N ALA A 38 10.66 15.50 0.84
CA ALA A 38 10.66 14.05 0.61
C ALA A 38 9.93 13.26 1.69
N GLY A 39 9.49 12.06 1.33
CA GLY A 39 9.04 11.05 2.26
C GLY A 39 10.25 10.35 2.88
N LEU A 40 10.17 10.05 4.17
CA LEU A 40 10.99 9.06 4.83
C LEU A 40 10.06 7.92 5.18
N MET A 41 10.46 6.69 4.88
CA MET A 41 9.59 5.54 5.03
C MET A 41 10.33 4.30 5.50
N LEU A 42 9.59 3.40 6.15
CA LEU A 42 9.98 2.01 6.36
C LEU A 42 8.77 1.13 6.27
N SER A 43 8.95 -0.04 5.66
CA SER A 43 7.87 -1.00 5.56
C SER A 43 7.57 -1.60 6.94
N TYR A 44 6.32 -1.49 7.36
CA TYR A 44 5.81 -2.03 8.62
C TYR A 44 5.76 -3.56 8.54
N HIS A 45 5.68 -4.20 9.69
CA HIS A 45 5.75 -5.65 9.91
C HIS A 45 7.06 -6.34 9.54
N ARG A 46 7.75 -5.93 8.45
CA ARG A 46 8.99 -6.58 8.00
C ARG A 46 10.25 -5.79 8.34
N GLU A 47 10.36 -4.52 7.96
CA GLU A 47 11.62 -3.77 8.08
C GLU A 47 11.71 -3.14 9.46
N THR A 48 10.62 -2.51 9.87
CA THR A 48 10.41 -2.03 11.23
C THR A 48 9.37 -2.87 11.95
N ALA A 49 9.32 -2.76 13.28
CA ALA A 49 8.33 -3.38 14.14
C ALA A 49 8.19 -2.55 15.43
N PRO A 50 7.16 -2.79 16.27
CA PRO A 50 7.06 -2.14 17.56
C PRO A 50 8.29 -2.38 18.45
N GLU A 51 8.63 -1.43 19.33
CA GLU A 51 9.75 -1.55 20.28
C GLU A 51 9.67 -2.84 21.11
N SER A 52 8.46 -3.28 21.45
CA SER A 52 8.23 -4.54 22.20
C SER A 52 8.71 -5.77 21.42
N VAL A 53 8.60 -5.75 20.09
CA VAL A 53 9.06 -6.83 19.21
C VAL A 53 10.57 -6.77 19.04
N ILE A 54 11.12 -5.59 18.79
CA ILE A 54 12.57 -5.40 18.60
C ILE A 54 13.36 -5.80 19.85
N ASN A 55 12.84 -5.49 21.04
CA ASN A 55 13.49 -5.80 22.31
C ASN A 55 13.19 -7.21 22.85
N ALA A 56 12.40 -8.01 22.14
CA ALA A 56 12.02 -9.33 22.61
C ALA A 56 13.21 -10.31 22.56
N PRO A 57 13.23 -11.34 23.43
CA PRO A 57 14.23 -12.41 23.34
C PRO A 57 14.18 -13.12 21.98
N PRO A 58 15.34 -13.62 21.49
CA PRO A 58 15.37 -14.41 20.25
C PRO A 58 14.37 -15.57 20.27
N GLY A 59 13.59 -15.70 19.20
CA GLY A 59 12.57 -16.74 19.04
C GLY A 59 11.19 -16.40 19.57
N ALA A 60 10.99 -15.23 20.22
CA ALA A 60 9.66 -14.75 20.60
C ALA A 60 8.79 -14.38 19.39
N PHE A 61 9.42 -13.93 18.30
CA PHE A 61 8.80 -13.57 17.03
C PHE A 61 9.56 -14.18 15.85
N GLU A 62 8.93 -14.21 14.68
CA GLU A 62 9.59 -14.60 13.43
C GLU A 62 10.82 -13.71 13.16
N ILE A 63 11.93 -14.31 12.71
CA ILE A 63 13.19 -13.59 12.46
C ILE A 63 13.08 -12.49 11.39
N THR A 64 12.09 -12.60 10.51
CA THR A 64 11.84 -11.64 9.42
C THR A 64 11.03 -10.42 9.87
N ARG A 65 10.48 -10.43 11.09
CA ARG A 65 9.69 -9.34 11.65
C ARG A 65 10.62 -8.28 12.25
N GLY A 66 10.52 -7.04 11.77
CA GLY A 66 11.43 -5.96 12.16
C GLY A 66 12.91 -6.30 11.91
N HIS A 67 13.23 -6.98 10.81
CA HIS A 67 14.55 -7.58 10.58
C HIS A 67 15.71 -6.58 10.48
N THR A 68 15.43 -5.28 10.41
CA THR A 68 16.49 -4.26 10.46
C THR A 68 16.97 -3.99 11.89
N GLY A 69 16.21 -4.41 12.91
CA GLY A 69 16.45 -4.05 14.31
C GLY A 69 16.03 -2.61 14.66
N THR A 70 15.43 -1.88 13.71
CA THR A 70 14.91 -0.53 13.93
C THR A 70 13.44 -0.62 14.37
N SER A 71 13.09 0.01 15.50
CA SER A 71 11.70 0.10 15.94
C SER A 71 10.96 1.24 15.22
N ILE A 72 9.62 1.16 15.19
CA ILE A 72 8.74 2.19 14.61
C ILE A 72 9.03 3.53 15.26
N LYS A 73 9.00 3.58 16.60
CA LYS A 73 9.29 4.81 17.34
C LYS A 73 10.68 5.36 17.08
N HIS A 74 11.70 4.50 17.01
CA HIS A 74 13.08 4.92 16.77
C HIS A 74 13.25 5.53 15.38
N TYR A 75 12.76 4.84 14.35
CA TYR A 75 12.75 5.32 12.98
C TYR A 75 12.12 6.72 12.86
N ILE A 76 10.92 6.90 13.40
CA ILE A 76 10.20 8.17 13.31
C ILE A 76 10.97 9.26 14.08
N SER A 77 11.39 8.98 15.31
CA SER A 77 12.06 9.96 16.17
C SER A 77 13.39 10.44 15.57
N ALA A 78 14.21 9.50 15.07
CA ALA A 78 15.47 9.81 14.42
C ALA A 78 15.27 10.63 13.14
N SER A 79 14.26 10.28 12.35
CA SER A 79 13.89 11.00 11.12
C SER A 79 13.45 12.44 11.41
N VAL A 80 12.60 12.64 12.42
CA VAL A 80 12.16 13.97 12.88
C VAL A 80 13.34 14.81 13.35
N GLU A 81 14.21 14.24 14.19
CA GLU A 81 15.38 14.95 14.70
C GLU A 81 16.31 15.38 13.56
N ALA A 82 16.59 14.47 12.62
CA ALA A 82 17.44 14.74 11.48
C ALA A 82 16.83 15.84 10.58
N ALA A 83 15.55 15.75 10.23
CA ALA A 83 14.87 16.75 9.41
C ALA A 83 14.91 18.14 10.05
N ARG A 84 14.66 18.24 11.36
CA ARG A 84 14.74 19.50 12.11
C ARG A 84 16.16 20.05 12.17
N ARG A 85 17.16 19.19 12.41
CA ARG A 85 18.58 19.58 12.48
C ARG A 85 19.07 20.17 11.15
N TYR A 86 18.69 19.57 10.03
CA TYR A 86 19.11 20.03 8.69
C TYR A 86 18.18 21.11 8.09
N GLY A 87 17.02 21.34 8.72
CA GLY A 87 16.01 22.26 8.20
C GLY A 87 15.53 21.82 6.82
N VAL A 88 15.13 20.55 6.71
CA VAL A 88 14.54 19.91 5.52
C VAL A 88 13.09 19.57 5.85
N VAL A 89 12.19 19.78 4.89
CA VAL A 89 10.79 19.40 5.02
C VAL A 89 10.66 17.92 4.63
N VAL A 90 10.14 17.11 5.54
CA VAL A 90 9.87 15.70 5.27
C VAL A 90 8.45 15.31 5.67
N GLU A 91 7.94 14.28 5.00
CA GLU A 91 6.77 13.51 5.41
C GLU A 91 7.24 12.19 6.00
N ILE A 92 6.67 11.77 7.14
CA ILE A 92 6.97 10.46 7.71
C ILE A 92 5.88 9.48 7.32
N GLU A 93 6.29 8.36 6.73
CA GLU A 93 5.39 7.36 6.18
C GLU A 93 5.53 6.01 6.89
N ALA A 94 4.38 5.37 7.08
CA ALA A 94 4.25 3.97 7.45
C ALA A 94 3.98 3.18 6.16
N ASP A 95 5.06 2.66 5.58
CA ASP A 95 5.02 1.99 4.28
C ASP A 95 4.55 0.53 4.46
N HIS A 96 3.89 -0.05 3.43
CA HIS A 96 3.34 -1.41 3.42
C HIS A 96 2.65 -1.84 4.73
N LEU A 97 1.73 -1.04 5.26
CA LEU A 97 0.88 -1.43 6.38
C LEU A 97 -0.08 -2.53 5.92
N ALA A 98 0.21 -3.77 6.32
CA ALA A 98 -0.51 -4.95 5.84
C ALA A 98 -0.96 -5.86 7.00
N ALA A 99 -2.19 -6.36 6.93
CA ALA A 99 -2.67 -7.37 7.87
C ALA A 99 -2.13 -8.75 7.45
N VAL A 100 -0.87 -9.07 7.75
CA VAL A 100 -0.24 -10.33 7.33
C VAL A 100 0.02 -11.27 8.49
N VAL A 101 -0.29 -12.55 8.29
CA VAL A 101 -0.14 -13.59 9.32
C VAL A 101 1.32 -13.99 9.49
N SER A 102 2.12 -13.94 8.42
CA SER A 102 3.57 -14.22 8.45
C SER A 102 4.37 -13.14 7.73
N SER A 103 5.43 -12.67 8.38
CA SER A 103 6.42 -11.75 7.79
C SER A 103 7.30 -12.44 6.75
N VAL A 104 7.44 -13.76 6.84
CA VAL A 104 8.16 -14.58 5.85
C VAL A 104 7.43 -14.57 4.50
N GLU A 105 6.10 -14.65 4.52
CA GLU A 105 5.28 -14.61 3.29
C GLU A 105 5.40 -13.25 2.60
N ALA A 106 5.31 -12.15 3.36
CA ALA A 106 5.55 -10.80 2.85
C ALA A 106 6.96 -10.66 2.24
N VAL A 107 8.01 -11.19 2.90
CA VAL A 107 9.38 -11.17 2.36
C VAL A 107 9.53 -12.00 1.08
N LYS A 108 8.86 -13.15 0.97
CA LYS A 108 8.95 -14.03 -0.20
C LYS A 108 8.34 -13.40 -1.45
N ARG A 109 7.22 -12.69 -1.33
CA ARG A 109 6.57 -11.94 -2.44
C ARG A 109 7.52 -10.94 -3.10
N ILE A 110 8.19 -10.15 -2.27
CA ILE A 110 9.20 -9.15 -2.67
C ILE A 110 10.33 -9.76 -3.47
N SER A 111 10.69 -11.00 -3.17
CA SER A 111 11.73 -11.76 -3.89
C SER A 111 11.22 -12.51 -5.13
N GLY A 112 9.94 -12.38 -5.49
CA GLY A 112 9.31 -13.10 -6.61
C GLY A 112 9.07 -14.59 -6.34
N VAL A 113 9.18 -15.05 -5.09
CA VAL A 113 8.99 -16.46 -4.71
C VAL A 113 7.56 -16.67 -4.24
N ARG A 114 6.82 -17.55 -4.94
CA ARG A 114 5.47 -17.98 -4.53
C ARG A 114 5.53 -18.64 -3.15
N ALA A 115 4.77 -18.11 -2.20
CA ALA A 115 4.41 -18.85 -1.00
C ALA A 115 2.96 -19.32 -1.15
N GLU A 116 2.72 -20.62 -1.02
CA GLU A 116 1.41 -21.11 -0.60
C GLU A 116 1.21 -20.64 0.84
N SER A 117 0.05 -20.05 1.14
CA SER A 117 -0.30 -19.54 2.46
C SER A 117 -0.16 -20.64 3.50
N SER A 118 0.89 -20.57 4.31
CA SER A 118 1.17 -21.48 5.41
C SER A 118 1.46 -20.67 6.68
N GLY A 119 0.61 -19.70 7.00
CA GLY A 119 0.61 -18.98 8.27
C GLY A 119 -0.55 -19.45 9.15
N ALA A 120 -0.24 -20.17 10.23
CA ALA A 120 -1.20 -20.46 11.28
C ALA A 120 -1.47 -19.18 12.08
N GLY A 121 -2.53 -18.45 11.72
CA GLY A 121 -3.02 -17.29 12.44
C GLY A 121 -4.25 -16.70 11.76
N SER A 122 -5.12 -16.07 12.54
CA SER A 122 -6.37 -15.50 12.05
C SER A 122 -6.17 -14.06 11.55
N LEU A 123 -7.03 -13.60 10.63
CA LEU A 123 -7.08 -12.19 10.23
C LEU A 123 -7.24 -11.25 11.43
N GLY A 124 -7.92 -11.69 12.49
CA GLY A 124 -8.07 -10.92 13.72
C GLY A 124 -6.76 -10.67 14.46
N GLU A 125 -5.88 -11.68 14.50
CA GLU A 125 -4.55 -11.54 15.12
C GLU A 125 -3.66 -10.60 14.30
N ALA A 126 -3.69 -10.74 12.97
CA ALA A 126 -2.95 -9.85 12.08
C ALA A 126 -3.40 -8.38 12.21
N LEU A 127 -4.72 -8.13 12.25
CA LEU A 127 -5.26 -6.79 12.47
C LEU A 127 -4.94 -6.24 13.86
N SER A 128 -4.92 -7.09 14.89
CA SER A 128 -4.53 -6.68 16.25
C SER A 128 -3.07 -6.24 16.29
N TYR A 129 -2.19 -6.95 15.57
CA TYR A 129 -0.78 -6.57 15.45
C TYR A 129 -0.60 -5.26 14.69
N VAL A 130 -1.30 -5.07 13.56
CA VAL A 130 -1.34 -3.78 12.85
C VAL A 130 -1.79 -2.66 13.78
N GLU A 131 -2.79 -2.90 14.64
CA GLU A 131 -3.23 -1.91 15.62
C GLU A 131 -2.12 -1.54 16.63
N GLU A 132 -1.24 -2.47 17.02
CA GLU A 132 -0.07 -2.16 17.85
C GLU A 132 0.95 -1.28 17.10
N GLU A 133 1.21 -1.57 15.82
CA GLU A 133 2.11 -0.78 14.99
C GLU A 133 1.61 0.65 14.80
N VAL A 134 0.32 0.81 14.49
CA VAL A 134 -0.32 2.11 14.34
C VAL A 134 -0.32 2.88 15.67
N LYS A 135 -0.59 2.21 16.81
CA LYS A 135 -0.52 2.86 18.14
C LYS A 135 0.87 3.39 18.44
N GLU A 136 1.91 2.61 18.15
CA GLU A 136 3.28 3.07 18.37
C GLU A 136 3.62 4.25 17.46
N ALA A 137 3.27 4.17 16.18
CA ALA A 137 3.46 5.27 15.23
C ALA A 137 2.72 6.54 15.68
N ALA A 138 1.46 6.42 16.06
CA ALA A 138 0.64 7.52 16.56
C ALA A 138 1.21 8.13 17.85
N SER A 139 1.80 7.32 18.74
CA SER A 139 2.40 7.81 20.00
C SER A 139 3.56 8.80 19.78
N THR A 140 4.16 8.82 18.59
CA THR A 140 5.20 9.79 18.21
C THR A 140 4.66 11.17 17.84
N GLY A 141 3.37 11.28 17.53
CA GLY A 141 2.71 12.49 17.03
C GLY A 141 3.30 13.03 15.73
N SER A 142 4.06 12.22 14.99
CA SER A 142 4.89 12.67 13.87
C SER A 142 4.71 11.86 12.59
N ILE A 143 3.82 10.84 12.60
CA ILE A 143 3.44 10.10 11.39
C ILE A 143 2.49 10.95 10.53
N ASN A 144 2.70 10.95 9.21
CA ASN A 144 1.96 11.81 8.28
C ASN A 144 1.29 11.04 7.13
N PHE A 145 1.73 9.83 6.85
CA PHE A 145 1.29 9.09 5.67
C PHE A 145 1.24 7.58 5.94
N PHE A 146 0.28 6.88 5.35
CA PHE A 146 0.12 5.43 5.47
C PHE A 146 -0.09 4.79 4.10
N THR A 147 0.74 3.81 3.76
CA THR A 147 0.57 2.99 2.55
C THR A 147 -0.10 1.69 2.95
N LEU A 148 -1.36 1.52 2.55
CA LEU A 148 -2.18 0.37 2.91
C LEU A 148 -2.00 -0.75 1.88
N ASP A 149 -1.63 -1.94 2.33
CA ASP A 149 -1.40 -3.10 1.47
C ASP A 149 -2.36 -4.24 1.82
N SER A 150 -3.13 -4.66 0.81
CA SER A 150 -4.05 -5.80 0.88
C SER A 150 -3.79 -6.85 -0.21
N CYS A 151 -2.60 -6.86 -0.84
CA CYS A 151 -2.31 -7.72 -1.98
C CYS A 151 -2.46 -9.22 -1.66
N ASP A 152 -2.19 -9.64 -0.42
CA ASP A 152 -2.38 -11.02 0.06
C ASP A 152 -3.85 -11.49 0.09
N TYR A 153 -4.78 -10.55 0.00
CA TYR A 153 -6.21 -10.81 0.07
C TYR A 153 -6.89 -10.78 -1.31
N ILE A 154 -6.11 -10.67 -2.38
CA ILE A 154 -6.61 -10.72 -3.76
C ILE A 154 -6.80 -12.18 -4.18
N ASP A 155 -8.02 -12.53 -4.58
CA ASP A 155 -8.37 -13.88 -5.03
C ASP A 155 -8.24 -14.02 -6.55
N TYR A 156 -7.06 -14.41 -7.02
CA TYR A 156 -6.81 -14.67 -8.44
C TYR A 156 -7.57 -15.87 -9.01
N SER A 157 -8.19 -16.72 -8.18
CA SER A 157 -9.00 -17.83 -8.69
C SER A 157 -10.27 -17.33 -9.42
N ALA A 158 -10.78 -16.15 -9.04
CA ALA A 158 -11.93 -15.53 -9.67
C ALA A 158 -11.71 -15.23 -11.18
N GLU A 159 -10.46 -15.07 -11.62
CA GLU A 159 -10.15 -14.85 -13.04
C GLU A 159 -10.43 -16.06 -13.93
N LYS A 160 -10.46 -17.27 -13.33
CA LYS A 160 -10.68 -18.53 -14.05
C LYS A 160 -12.17 -18.85 -14.24
N LEU A 161 -13.06 -18.14 -13.57
CA LEU A 161 -14.50 -18.39 -13.63
C LEU A 161 -15.04 -18.10 -15.04
N SER A 162 -15.96 -18.93 -15.52
CA SER A 162 -16.77 -18.59 -16.68
C SER A 162 -17.67 -17.38 -16.38
N GLY A 163 -18.23 -16.75 -17.43
CA GLY A 163 -19.10 -15.59 -17.22
C GLY A 163 -20.35 -15.92 -16.40
N TYR A 164 -20.93 -17.11 -16.61
CA TYR A 164 -22.09 -17.58 -15.85
C TYR A 164 -21.73 -17.87 -14.38
N GLU A 165 -20.61 -18.56 -14.13
CA GLU A 165 -20.16 -18.83 -12.76
C GLU A 165 -19.85 -17.55 -12.01
N ALA A 166 -19.16 -16.59 -12.63
CA ALA A 166 -18.83 -15.32 -12.01
C ALA A 166 -20.09 -14.53 -11.61
N LEU A 167 -21.09 -14.45 -12.49
CA LEU A 167 -22.35 -13.77 -12.20
C LEU A 167 -23.13 -14.46 -11.07
N SER A 168 -23.24 -15.80 -11.12
CA SER A 168 -23.91 -16.56 -10.07
C SER A 168 -23.21 -16.43 -8.71
N MET A 169 -21.87 -16.47 -8.69
CA MET A 169 -21.10 -16.24 -7.46
C MET A 169 -21.22 -14.80 -6.96
N LEU A 170 -21.31 -13.81 -7.85
CA LEU A 170 -21.53 -12.41 -7.47
C LEU A 170 -22.86 -12.24 -6.74
N GLU A 171 -23.94 -12.83 -7.25
CA GLU A 171 -25.27 -12.81 -6.62
C GLU A 171 -25.29 -13.45 -5.23
N GLN A 172 -24.49 -14.51 -5.03
CA GLN A 172 -24.35 -15.14 -3.71
C GLN A 172 -23.47 -14.32 -2.76
N ALA A 173 -22.48 -13.62 -3.31
CA ALA A 173 -21.48 -12.89 -2.55
C ALA A 173 -21.99 -11.52 -2.07
N TYR A 174 -22.83 -10.84 -2.86
CA TYR A 174 -23.27 -9.47 -2.63
C TYR A 174 -24.79 -9.36 -2.66
N GLU A 175 -25.34 -8.70 -1.63
CA GLU A 175 -26.78 -8.41 -1.55
C GLU A 175 -27.25 -7.52 -2.71
N ASP A 176 -26.46 -6.51 -3.08
CA ASP A 176 -26.73 -5.61 -4.22
C ASP A 176 -25.86 -5.91 -5.45
N SER A 177 -25.85 -7.16 -5.90
CA SER A 177 -25.13 -7.57 -7.12
C SER A 177 -25.57 -6.77 -8.36
N THR A 178 -26.86 -6.47 -8.48
CA THR A 178 -27.41 -5.69 -9.61
C THR A 178 -26.93 -4.25 -9.60
N GLY A 179 -26.84 -3.60 -8.44
CA GLY A 179 -26.31 -2.25 -8.30
C GLY A 179 -24.83 -2.18 -8.66
N ILE A 180 -24.04 -3.19 -8.27
CA ILE A 180 -22.64 -3.33 -8.70
C ILE A 180 -22.56 -3.37 -10.23
N LEU A 181 -23.27 -4.29 -10.89
CA LEU A 181 -23.24 -4.41 -12.36
C LEU A 181 -23.67 -3.11 -13.06
N ARG A 182 -24.74 -2.47 -12.57
CA ARG A 182 -25.26 -1.22 -13.13
C ARG A 182 -24.25 -0.07 -13.04
N ARG A 183 -23.47 0.02 -11.96
CA ARG A 183 -22.47 1.08 -11.73
C ARG A 183 -21.42 1.14 -12.85
N TYR A 184 -21.04 -0.03 -13.36
CA TYR A 184 -19.98 -0.22 -14.35
C TYR A 184 -20.50 -0.51 -15.76
N ALA A 185 -21.82 -0.46 -15.99
CA ALA A 185 -22.43 -0.76 -17.29
C ALA A 185 -22.08 0.26 -18.38
N ALA A 186 -21.87 1.53 -18.00
CA ALA A 186 -21.49 2.59 -18.92
C ALA A 186 -19.96 2.73 -19.01
N PRO A 187 -19.38 2.86 -20.22
CA PRO A 187 -17.97 3.15 -20.37
C PRO A 187 -17.54 4.42 -19.62
N ARG A 188 -16.29 4.44 -19.13
CA ARG A 188 -15.67 5.60 -18.48
C ARG A 188 -14.56 6.14 -19.37
N ARG A 189 -14.54 7.45 -19.57
CA ARG A 189 -13.52 8.13 -20.36
C ARG A 189 -12.60 8.92 -19.45
N PHE A 190 -11.31 8.83 -19.74
CA PHE A 190 -10.25 9.49 -19.01
C PHE A 190 -9.39 10.29 -19.98
N ILE A 191 -8.80 11.36 -19.48
CA ILE A 191 -7.83 12.17 -20.20
C ILE A 191 -6.46 11.79 -19.65
N ALA A 192 -5.58 11.33 -20.52
CA ALA A 192 -4.19 11.03 -20.19
C ALA A 192 -3.37 12.32 -20.05
N GLU A 193 -2.19 12.24 -19.43
CA GLU A 193 -1.32 13.39 -19.19
C GLU A 193 -0.87 14.08 -20.50
N ASP A 194 -0.74 13.32 -21.58
CA ASP A 194 -0.40 13.83 -22.92
C ASP A 194 -1.58 14.53 -23.63
N GLY A 195 -2.75 14.63 -22.97
CA GLY A 195 -3.98 15.19 -23.52
C GLY A 195 -4.77 14.23 -24.41
N GLY A 196 -4.28 13.01 -24.61
CA GLY A 196 -5.05 11.93 -25.23
C GLY A 196 -6.23 11.50 -24.37
N PHE A 197 -7.15 10.73 -24.94
CA PHE A 197 -8.22 10.10 -24.15
C PHE A 197 -8.20 8.60 -24.33
N PHE A 198 -8.57 7.89 -23.26
CA PHE A 198 -8.82 6.45 -23.30
C PHE A 198 -10.16 6.14 -22.65
N GLU A 199 -10.76 5.03 -23.07
CA GLU A 199 -12.04 4.56 -22.56
C GLU A 199 -11.87 3.19 -21.92
N VAL A 200 -12.39 3.05 -20.70
CA VAL A 200 -12.45 1.79 -19.96
C VAL A 200 -13.88 1.30 -20.00
N LYS A 201 -14.09 0.08 -20.50
CA LYS A 201 -15.41 -0.55 -20.62
C LYS A 201 -15.34 -1.95 -20.03
N LEU A 202 -16.24 -2.23 -19.07
CA LEU A 202 -16.36 -3.54 -18.46
C LEU A 202 -17.65 -4.22 -18.91
N ARG A 203 -17.55 -5.50 -19.27
CA ARG A 203 -18.73 -6.38 -19.40
C ARG A 203 -19.15 -6.85 -18.01
N GLU A 204 -20.41 -7.22 -17.85
CA GLU A 204 -20.94 -7.69 -16.55
C GLU A 204 -20.12 -8.86 -15.98
N SER A 205 -19.71 -9.82 -16.81
CA SER A 205 -18.85 -10.92 -16.37
C SER A 205 -17.46 -10.46 -15.89
N GLU A 206 -16.94 -9.36 -16.43
CA GLU A 206 -15.65 -8.79 -15.98
C GLU A 206 -15.81 -8.07 -14.65
N VAL A 207 -16.87 -7.27 -14.51
CA VAL A 207 -17.24 -6.65 -13.23
C VAL A 207 -17.39 -7.71 -12.15
N ALA A 208 -18.10 -8.81 -12.44
CA ALA A 208 -18.31 -9.90 -11.51
C ALA A 208 -16.99 -10.55 -11.05
N ARG A 209 -16.07 -10.85 -11.99
CA ARG A 209 -14.76 -11.41 -11.66
C ARG A 209 -13.91 -10.45 -10.84
N ILE A 210 -13.86 -9.17 -11.20
CA ILE A 210 -13.07 -8.17 -10.47
C ILE A 210 -13.63 -7.96 -9.06
N ALA A 211 -14.96 -7.88 -8.92
CA ALA A 211 -15.63 -7.77 -7.63
C ALA A 211 -15.27 -8.95 -6.71
N LEU A 212 -15.38 -10.18 -7.21
CA LEU A 212 -15.02 -11.38 -6.46
C LEU A 212 -13.52 -11.42 -6.13
N LYS A 213 -12.66 -11.09 -7.10
CA LYS A 213 -11.20 -11.02 -6.96
C LYS A 213 -10.77 -10.05 -5.85
N LEU A 214 -11.39 -8.88 -5.78
CA LEU A 214 -10.98 -7.79 -4.88
C LEU A 214 -11.81 -7.71 -3.59
N ARG A 215 -12.86 -8.52 -3.43
CA ARG A 215 -13.78 -8.46 -2.29
C ARG A 215 -13.06 -8.41 -0.94
N LYS A 216 -12.27 -9.44 -0.66
CA LYS A 216 -11.58 -9.57 0.63
C LYS A 216 -10.48 -8.51 0.80
N ALA A 217 -9.82 -8.13 -0.29
CA ALA A 217 -8.84 -7.04 -0.29
C ALA A 217 -9.48 -5.71 0.13
N LEU A 218 -10.63 -5.34 -0.45
CA LEU A 218 -11.39 -4.15 -0.10
C LEU A 218 -11.84 -4.16 1.37
N ASP A 219 -12.32 -5.31 1.86
CA ASP A 219 -12.73 -5.46 3.28
C ASP A 219 -11.54 -5.27 4.23
N VAL A 220 -10.32 -5.67 3.83
CA VAL A 220 -9.11 -5.47 4.62
C VAL A 220 -8.65 -4.02 4.57
N LEU A 221 -8.65 -3.37 3.40
CA LEU A 221 -8.30 -1.95 3.27
C LEU A 221 -9.19 -1.06 4.14
N GLU A 222 -10.50 -1.33 4.17
CA GLU A 222 -11.44 -0.62 5.04
C GLU A 222 -11.06 -0.76 6.52
N LYS A 223 -10.76 -1.98 6.98
CA LYS A 223 -10.33 -2.23 8.37
C LYS A 223 -8.99 -1.58 8.71
N LEU A 224 -8.02 -1.61 7.80
CA LEU A 224 -6.74 -0.95 7.99
C LEU A 224 -6.94 0.56 8.13
N HIS A 225 -7.77 1.16 7.27
CA HIS A 225 -8.12 2.58 7.36
C HIS A 225 -8.83 2.91 8.69
N GLU A 226 -9.80 2.09 9.12
CA GLU A 226 -10.46 2.25 10.41
C GLU A 226 -9.48 2.20 11.59
N ILE A 227 -8.51 1.27 11.58
CA ILE A 227 -7.46 1.19 12.61
C ILE A 227 -6.63 2.47 12.63
N VAL A 228 -6.20 2.97 11.48
CA VAL A 228 -5.45 4.24 11.40
C VAL A 228 -6.29 5.38 11.97
N ARG A 229 -7.54 5.55 11.53
CA ARG A 229 -8.42 6.64 11.99
C ARG A 229 -8.82 6.53 13.46
N LYS A 230 -8.78 5.34 14.04
CA LYS A 230 -9.03 5.13 15.48
C LYS A 230 -7.92 5.71 16.36
N HIS A 231 -6.68 5.73 15.88
CA HIS A 231 -5.50 6.12 16.68
C HIS A 231 -4.82 7.40 16.21
N VAL A 232 -5.15 7.88 15.00
CA VAL A 232 -4.60 9.09 14.40
C VAL A 232 -5.75 10.07 14.14
N ASP A 233 -5.84 11.09 14.99
CA ASP A 233 -6.90 12.11 14.96
C ASP A 233 -6.51 13.39 14.20
N TRP A 234 -5.28 13.46 13.67
CA TRP A 234 -4.82 14.52 12.78
C TRP A 234 -4.87 14.12 11.30
N GLN A 235 -4.62 15.10 10.44
CA GLN A 235 -4.57 14.90 8.99
C GLN A 235 -3.36 14.06 8.60
N VAL A 236 -3.61 12.96 7.89
CA VAL A 236 -2.61 12.08 7.29
C VAL A 236 -3.05 11.69 5.88
N GLY A 237 -2.07 11.41 5.02
CA GLY A 237 -2.29 10.89 3.68
C GLY A 237 -2.37 9.38 3.61
N PHE A 238 -2.93 8.88 2.51
CA PHE A 238 -3.06 7.45 2.25
C PHE A 238 -2.63 7.10 0.83
N GLU A 239 -1.88 6.00 0.71
CA GLU A 239 -1.65 5.32 -0.55
C GLU A 239 -2.23 3.91 -0.49
N ILE A 240 -2.67 3.39 -1.63
CA ILE A 240 -3.03 1.99 -1.79
C ILE A 240 -1.95 1.28 -2.58
N ALA A 241 -1.25 0.34 -1.94
CA ALA A 241 -0.29 -0.52 -2.59
C ALA A 241 -1.02 -1.58 -3.42
N PHE A 242 -0.68 -1.64 -4.71
CA PHE A 242 -1.23 -2.59 -5.68
C PHE A 242 -0.17 -3.08 -6.68
N ASP A 243 1.10 -2.84 -6.36
CA ASP A 243 2.29 -3.08 -7.17
C ASP A 243 2.89 -4.47 -6.91
N GLU A 244 2.65 -5.06 -5.73
CA GLU A 244 3.11 -6.41 -5.37
C GLU A 244 2.22 -7.55 -5.89
N THR A 245 1.40 -7.27 -6.91
CA THR A 245 0.57 -8.26 -7.58
C THR A 245 1.41 -9.09 -8.59
N PRO A 246 1.05 -10.36 -8.89
CA PRO A 246 1.82 -11.20 -9.81
C PRO A 246 1.64 -10.82 -11.29
N HIS A 247 0.72 -9.91 -11.59
CA HIS A 247 0.33 -9.50 -12.93
C HIS A 247 0.25 -7.99 -13.01
N LEU A 248 0.52 -7.43 -14.19
CA LEU A 248 0.36 -6.00 -14.43
C LEU A 248 -1.07 -5.56 -14.11
N THR A 249 -1.20 -4.43 -13.43
CA THR A 249 -2.50 -3.85 -13.12
C THR A 249 -3.21 -3.44 -14.41
N ARG A 250 -4.46 -3.87 -14.57
CA ARG A 250 -5.30 -3.46 -15.69
C ARG A 250 -6.08 -2.19 -15.35
N PRO A 251 -6.33 -1.28 -16.31
CA PRO A 251 -7.15 -0.09 -16.08
C PRO A 251 -8.56 -0.39 -15.55
N GLU A 252 -9.17 -1.50 -15.98
CA GLU A 252 -10.48 -1.93 -15.50
C GLU A 252 -10.47 -2.27 -14.00
N GLU A 253 -9.38 -2.88 -13.52
CA GLU A 253 -9.22 -3.25 -12.12
C GLU A 253 -8.95 -2.04 -11.26
N LEU A 254 -8.11 -1.12 -11.75
CA LEU A 254 -7.82 0.12 -11.05
C LEU A 254 -9.08 1.00 -10.94
N LEU A 255 -9.85 1.12 -12.03
CA LEU A 255 -11.13 1.82 -12.03
C LEU A 255 -12.09 1.23 -10.97
N PHE A 256 -12.23 -0.10 -10.95
CA PHE A 256 -13.10 -0.76 -9.99
C PHE A 256 -12.60 -0.53 -8.56
N LEU A 257 -11.31 -0.74 -8.29
CA LEU A 257 -10.69 -0.51 -6.98
C LEU A 257 -10.97 0.90 -6.47
N MET A 258 -10.64 1.92 -7.27
CA MET A 258 -10.77 3.33 -6.86
C MET A 258 -12.23 3.74 -6.59
N GLU A 259 -13.17 3.30 -7.43
CA GLU A 259 -14.59 3.61 -7.23
C GLU A 259 -15.16 2.88 -6.00
N GLU A 260 -14.77 1.63 -5.79
CA GLU A 260 -15.18 0.87 -4.61
C GLU A 260 -14.62 1.43 -3.30
N LEU A 261 -13.37 1.91 -3.30
CA LEU A 261 -12.77 2.58 -2.16
C LEU A 261 -13.50 3.89 -1.84
N ARG A 262 -13.78 4.71 -2.87
CA ARG A 262 -14.52 5.97 -2.72
C ARG A 262 -15.88 5.75 -2.05
N LEU A 263 -16.58 4.68 -2.40
CA LEU A 263 -17.89 4.34 -1.82
C LEU A 263 -17.81 3.85 -0.36
N ARG A 264 -16.66 3.33 0.05
CA ARG A 264 -16.34 2.99 1.45
C ARG A 264 -15.81 4.18 2.25
N GLY A 265 -15.78 5.37 1.66
CA GLY A 265 -15.25 6.58 2.29
C GLY A 265 -13.72 6.63 2.35
N LEU A 266 -13.02 5.73 1.64
CA LEU A 266 -11.57 5.77 1.48
C LEU A 266 -11.21 6.50 0.18
N GLN A 267 -10.60 7.67 0.31
CA GLN A 267 -10.10 8.46 -0.82
C GLN A 267 -8.60 8.62 -0.65
N PRO A 268 -7.78 7.72 -1.24
CA PRO A 268 -6.35 7.80 -1.10
C PRO A 268 -5.78 8.96 -1.94
N ASP A 269 -4.66 9.52 -1.49
CA ASP A 269 -3.87 10.52 -2.22
C ASP A 269 -3.18 9.89 -3.43
N PHE A 270 -2.71 8.65 -3.27
CA PHE A 270 -1.96 7.91 -4.28
C PHE A 270 -2.44 6.46 -4.38
N VAL A 271 -2.11 5.84 -5.51
CA VAL A 271 -2.24 4.41 -5.74
C VAL A 271 -0.98 3.94 -6.45
N ALA A 272 -0.41 2.83 -6.00
CA ALA A 272 0.79 2.24 -6.60
C ALA A 272 0.38 1.01 -7.41
N PRO A 273 0.06 1.12 -8.71
CA PRO A 273 -0.26 -0.03 -9.54
C PRO A 273 1.00 -0.81 -9.95
N ASN A 274 0.86 -2.10 -10.25
CA ASN A 274 1.93 -2.88 -10.83
C ASN A 274 2.12 -2.53 -12.30
N VAL A 275 3.19 -1.77 -12.58
CA VAL A 275 3.59 -1.38 -13.95
C VAL A 275 4.76 -2.20 -14.50
N GLY A 276 5.25 -3.21 -13.76
CA GLY A 276 6.25 -4.17 -14.23
C GLY A 276 7.68 -3.91 -13.79
N PHE A 277 7.90 -3.19 -12.69
CA PHE A 277 9.23 -3.04 -12.10
C PHE A 277 9.59 -4.24 -11.21
N GLU A 278 10.83 -4.68 -11.29
CA GLU A 278 11.41 -5.68 -10.38
C GLU A 278 12.31 -4.99 -9.35
N LYS A 279 12.31 -5.51 -8.11
CA LYS A 279 13.13 -4.91 -7.06
C LYS A 279 14.62 -5.00 -7.39
N ARG A 280 15.33 -3.88 -7.22
CA ARG A 280 16.77 -3.72 -7.45
C ARG A 280 17.21 -3.96 -8.91
N ALA A 281 16.30 -3.83 -9.86
CA ALA A 281 16.61 -3.87 -11.27
C ALA A 281 16.08 -2.60 -11.95
N ASP A 282 16.77 -2.19 -13.01
CA ASP A 282 16.19 -1.23 -13.95
C ASP A 282 15.07 -1.89 -14.75
N TYR A 283 14.19 -1.09 -15.36
CA TYR A 283 13.14 -1.60 -16.23
C TYR A 283 13.75 -2.30 -17.44
N ARG A 284 13.33 -3.56 -17.67
CA ARG A 284 13.87 -4.40 -18.74
C ARG A 284 12.95 -4.51 -19.97
N GLY A 285 11.75 -3.95 -19.89
CA GLY A 285 10.77 -4.00 -20.96
C GLY A 285 10.92 -2.85 -21.97
N ASP A 286 9.95 -2.74 -22.87
CA ASP A 286 9.88 -1.63 -23.82
C ASP A 286 9.36 -0.34 -23.14
N LEU A 287 10.10 0.75 -23.28
CA LEU A 287 9.76 2.04 -22.65
C LEU A 287 8.53 2.71 -23.29
N GLY A 288 8.24 2.44 -24.56
CA GLY A 288 7.03 2.89 -25.22
C GLY A 288 5.79 2.20 -24.65
N GLU A 289 5.85 0.88 -24.46
CA GLU A 289 4.80 0.12 -23.79
C GLU A 289 4.61 0.56 -22.33
N LEU A 290 5.71 0.83 -21.61
CA LEU A 290 5.63 1.36 -20.25
C LEU A 290 4.94 2.73 -20.21
N ARG A 291 5.34 3.65 -21.09
CA ARG A 291 4.69 4.97 -21.21
C ARG A 291 3.20 4.83 -21.47
N ASP A 292 2.81 4.00 -22.44
CA ASP A 292 1.41 3.81 -22.82
C ASP A 292 0.60 3.12 -21.71
N ARG A 293 1.24 2.27 -20.89
CA ARG A 293 0.64 1.67 -19.70
C ARG A 293 0.43 2.69 -18.59
N VAL A 294 1.46 3.45 -18.23
CA VAL A 294 1.39 4.48 -17.18
C VAL A 294 0.36 5.55 -17.54
N ALA A 295 0.25 5.95 -18.82
CA ALA A 295 -0.75 6.92 -19.26
C ALA A 295 -2.21 6.47 -19.06
N ARG A 296 -2.45 5.18 -18.78
CA ARG A 296 -3.80 4.59 -18.62
C ARG A 296 -4.13 4.20 -17.19
N LEU A 297 -3.21 4.39 -16.25
CA LEU A 297 -3.35 4.06 -14.82
C LEU A 297 -3.37 5.36 -14.02
#